data_AF-A0A6V8QTC0-F1
#
_entry.id   AF-A0A6V8QTC0-F1
#
_cell.length_a   1.000
_cell.length_b   1.000
_cell.length_c   1.000
_cell.angle_alpha   90.00
_cell.angle_beta   90.00
_cell.angle_gamma   90.00
#
_symmetry.space_group_name_H-M   'P 1'
#
loop_
_entity.id
_entity.type
_entity.pdbx_description
1 polymer ?
#
loop_
_entity_poly.entity_id
_entity_poly.type
_entity_poly.pdbx_seq_one_letter_code
_entity_poly.pdbx_strand_id
1 'polypeptide(L)'
;MEPNLTRDNHLRAQNSCFTTLSPPEQTPSVFHTRSAATIAARLRSLPIPRLSAMASAYSAYHGATRNSQFTVTALGRWSVLSKQLPVVDKVRVLHVYDFDNTLFKTPMPNPALWTGPTIGLLATQEAFTSGGWWHDNRILSATGDGVEREEERAWEGWWNEKVTDLVRLSSKQQDALCVLLTGRSEHGFGELIKRMVASKELDFDMVCLKPRVSPSNQNFQNTMHFKQLFFEALMETYRDAAEIKVYEDRPKHTKGFRDFFAEYNRRQVAMPTRGTITADVVQVYDALRLLNPVVEVAEIQHMINQHNETIIKDCPPSKSKLVIKKTVFFTSYMIGADDIKKLLKLAQIPAGISNNDLKFHANNILICPRPCPASILEKVGGMGSKMLWEVTGTACYDNSIWAASVRPVPHTAKFHTDNPVPLVVLALKKGARPVDAGKITSWQPLPIEERFTFETTVGEKVILRIEPEDPKEDEYQSLFVNKSSKRKRPAGPADDEYPGKAPAQYGGRNETRGFHSGRGRNKGGNSRGHRAARGGGRGGRNRGHGYRSLDDVDPKGQDAAGSSSFGRGRPMGGQPSGGSDLQSYY
;
A
#
# COMPACT_ATOMS: atom_id res chain seq x y z
N MET A 1 -15.32 -26.96 53.81
CA MET A 1 -16.47 -27.84 54.07
C MET A 1 -17.30 -27.87 52.80
N GLU A 2 -16.99 -28.85 51.97
CA GLU A 2 -17.91 -29.43 50.99
C GLU A 2 -18.98 -30.27 51.74
N PRO A 3 -20.00 -30.93 51.12
CA PRO A 3 -20.37 -30.97 49.69
C PRO A 3 -21.90 -31.09 49.42
N ASN A 4 -22.25 -31.52 48.19
CA ASN A 4 -23.34 -32.46 47.81
C ASN A 4 -24.71 -31.88 47.39
N LEU A 5 -25.46 -32.42 46.42
CA LEU A 5 -25.30 -33.54 45.46
C LEU A 5 -26.47 -33.47 44.44
N THR A 6 -26.16 -33.79 43.18
CA THR A 6 -26.91 -34.56 42.15
C THR A 6 -28.46 -34.57 42.02
N ARG A 7 -28.93 -34.47 40.76
CA ARG A 7 -29.55 -35.56 39.94
C ARG A 7 -30.07 -34.96 38.61
N ASP A 8 -29.53 -35.35 37.46
CA ASP A 8 -29.86 -36.51 36.60
C ASP A 8 -31.33 -36.61 36.14
N ASN A 9 -31.55 -36.51 34.82
CA ASN A 9 -32.43 -37.45 34.11
C ASN A 9 -32.13 -37.57 32.60
N HIS A 10 -32.01 -38.84 32.21
CA HIS A 10 -31.83 -39.41 30.88
C HIS A 10 -33.09 -39.35 29.99
N LEU A 11 -32.88 -39.39 28.66
CA LEU A 11 -33.61 -40.20 27.65
C LEU A 11 -32.88 -40.04 26.30
N ARG A 12 -31.98 -40.95 25.90
CA ARG A 12 -32.13 -42.28 25.25
C ARG A 12 -32.41 -42.21 23.73
N ALA A 13 -31.48 -42.84 23.03
CA ALA A 13 -31.30 -43.02 21.58
C ALA A 13 -32.38 -43.85 20.88
N GLN A 14 -32.40 -43.76 19.54
CA GLN A 14 -32.60 -44.91 18.65
C GLN A 14 -31.66 -44.85 17.43
N ASN A 15 -31.16 -46.05 17.09
CA ASN A 15 -30.25 -46.45 16.02
C ASN A 15 -31.01 -46.98 14.79
N SER A 16 -30.39 -46.93 13.60
CA SER A 16 -30.30 -48.02 12.58
C SER A 16 -29.60 -47.45 11.33
N CYS A 17 -28.36 -47.83 10.97
CA CYS A 17 -27.86 -49.09 10.39
C CYS A 17 -28.42 -49.41 8.99
N PHE A 18 -27.56 -49.33 7.95
CA PHE A 18 -27.58 -50.19 6.76
C PHE A 18 -26.17 -50.33 6.17
N THR A 19 -25.90 -51.52 5.69
CA THR A 19 -24.61 -52.17 5.43
C THR A 19 -24.26 -52.23 3.93
N THR A 20 -22.95 -52.17 3.64
CA THR A 20 -22.15 -52.87 2.59
C THR A 20 -22.65 -52.99 1.14
N LEU A 21 -21.76 -52.68 0.17
CA LEU A 21 -21.24 -53.61 -0.86
C LEU A 21 -20.31 -52.89 -1.88
N SER A 22 -19.15 -53.49 -2.14
CA SER A 22 -18.28 -53.38 -3.34
C SER A 22 -18.00 -54.83 -3.80
N PRO A 23 -17.28 -55.16 -4.91
CA PRO A 23 -16.83 -54.43 -6.13
C PRO A 23 -17.25 -55.23 -7.42
N PRO A 24 -16.60 -55.20 -8.62
CA PRO A 24 -15.20 -55.63 -8.87
C PRO A 24 -14.40 -54.91 -9.99
N GLU A 25 -13.10 -55.25 -10.03
CA GLU A 25 -12.06 -54.94 -11.04
C GLU A 25 -12.33 -55.54 -12.43
N GLN A 26 -11.79 -54.90 -13.49
CA GLN A 26 -11.30 -55.57 -14.71
C GLN A 26 -10.09 -54.82 -15.30
N THR A 27 -9.02 -55.56 -15.59
CA THR A 27 -7.97 -55.31 -16.60
C THR A 27 -7.70 -56.65 -17.30
N PRO A 28 -6.88 -56.80 -18.37
CA PRO A 28 -6.30 -55.85 -19.33
C PRO A 28 -6.58 -56.26 -20.81
N SER A 29 -6.22 -55.43 -21.80
CA SER A 29 -6.02 -55.93 -23.18
C SER A 29 -4.83 -55.28 -23.88
N VAL A 30 -3.86 -56.14 -24.21
CA VAL A 30 -2.70 -55.91 -25.07
C VAL A 30 -3.14 -55.97 -26.54
N PHE A 31 -2.66 -55.05 -27.38
CA PHE A 31 -2.45 -55.35 -28.80
C PHE A 31 -1.12 -54.78 -29.31
N HIS A 32 -0.51 -55.61 -30.15
CA HIS A 32 0.83 -55.55 -30.71
C HIS A 32 1.00 -54.51 -31.83
N THR A 33 2.20 -53.94 -31.84
CA THR A 33 3.10 -53.63 -32.98
C THR A 33 2.48 -53.36 -34.37
N ARG A 34 2.88 -52.24 -34.98
CA ARG A 34 3.45 -52.26 -36.34
C ARG A 34 4.48 -51.15 -36.52
N SER A 35 5.72 -51.61 -36.71
CA SER A 35 6.84 -50.90 -37.29
C SER A 35 6.56 -50.58 -38.76
N ALA A 36 6.94 -49.39 -39.22
CA ALA A 36 7.30 -49.14 -40.61
C ALA A 36 8.37 -48.05 -40.64
N ALA A 37 9.57 -48.48 -41.00
CA ALA A 37 10.74 -47.65 -41.20
C ALA A 37 10.76 -47.04 -42.61
N THR A 38 11.60 -46.01 -42.73
CA THR A 38 12.31 -45.55 -43.93
C THR A 38 11.53 -44.71 -44.94
N ILE A 39 11.98 -43.47 -45.15
CA ILE A 39 12.73 -43.07 -46.37
C ILE A 39 13.51 -41.78 -46.07
N ALA A 40 14.79 -41.83 -46.36
CA ALA A 40 15.73 -40.73 -46.32
C ALA A 40 15.57 -39.82 -47.55
N ALA A 41 15.75 -38.51 -47.36
CA ALA A 41 16.17 -37.63 -48.44
C ALA A 41 17.16 -36.59 -47.93
N ARG A 42 18.41 -36.74 -48.38
CA ARG A 42 19.50 -35.77 -48.26
C ARG A 42 19.20 -34.57 -49.17
N LEU A 43 19.31 -33.35 -48.63
CA LEU A 43 19.75 -32.18 -49.40
C LEU A 43 20.77 -31.40 -48.57
N ARG A 44 21.98 -31.28 -49.10
CA ARG A 44 23.05 -30.39 -48.62
C ARG A 44 22.97 -29.09 -49.41
N SER A 45 22.98 -27.95 -48.74
CA SER A 45 23.59 -26.70 -49.25
C SER A 45 23.93 -25.75 -48.08
N LEU A 46 25.09 -25.12 -48.19
CA LEU A 46 25.91 -24.46 -47.15
C LEU A 46 25.47 -22.99 -46.84
N PRO A 47 26.28 -22.14 -46.17
CA PRO A 47 26.11 -21.73 -44.77
C PRO A 47 25.74 -20.24 -44.60
N ILE A 48 24.97 -19.91 -43.56
CA ILE A 48 24.67 -18.51 -43.16
C ILE A 48 25.33 -18.25 -41.80
N PRO A 49 26.01 -17.10 -41.59
CA PRO A 49 26.93 -16.91 -40.48
C PRO A 49 26.24 -16.79 -39.12
N ARG A 50 26.96 -17.30 -38.12
CA ARG A 50 26.59 -17.42 -36.71
C ARG A 50 26.29 -16.05 -36.06
N LEU A 51 25.08 -15.89 -35.53
CA LEU A 51 24.80 -15.04 -34.36
C LEU A 51 24.60 -15.97 -33.15
N SER A 52 25.67 -16.65 -32.77
CA SER A 52 25.77 -17.45 -31.54
C SER A 52 27.03 -17.01 -30.80
N ALA A 53 26.99 -15.81 -30.24
CA ALA A 53 28.02 -15.30 -29.35
C ALA A 53 27.36 -14.31 -28.37
N MET A 54 26.62 -14.85 -27.41
CA MET A 54 26.20 -14.20 -26.14
C MET A 54 25.51 -15.22 -25.20
N ALA A 55 25.22 -16.45 -25.65
CA ALA A 55 24.67 -17.52 -24.81
C ALA A 55 25.68 -18.62 -24.42
N SER A 56 26.97 -18.47 -24.77
CA SER A 56 27.99 -19.51 -24.58
C SER A 56 29.15 -19.12 -23.65
N ALA A 57 29.04 -18.02 -22.91
CA ALA A 57 30.05 -17.63 -21.91
C ALA A 57 29.73 -18.11 -20.48
N TYR A 58 28.51 -18.59 -20.21
CA TYR A 58 28.07 -18.97 -18.86
C TYR A 58 28.26 -20.46 -18.53
N SER A 59 28.42 -21.34 -19.54
CA SER A 59 28.53 -22.79 -19.33
C SER A 59 29.96 -23.35 -19.35
N ALA A 60 30.97 -22.57 -19.75
CA ALA A 60 32.33 -23.09 -19.96
C ALA A 60 33.31 -22.89 -18.79
N TYR A 61 32.91 -22.21 -17.71
CA TYR A 61 33.81 -21.88 -16.58
C TYR A 61 33.41 -22.50 -15.22
N HIS A 62 32.38 -23.35 -15.15
CA HIS A 62 31.84 -23.86 -13.87
C HIS A 62 31.88 -25.39 -13.71
N GLY A 63 32.74 -26.07 -14.48
CA GLY A 63 32.80 -27.53 -14.52
C GLY A 63 33.40 -28.25 -13.31
N ALA A 64 33.89 -27.55 -12.27
CA ALA A 64 34.62 -28.20 -11.17
C ALA A 64 34.28 -27.72 -9.73
N THR A 65 33.23 -26.94 -9.50
CA THR A 65 32.96 -26.35 -8.16
C THR A 65 31.51 -26.42 -7.64
N ARG A 66 30.54 -27.00 -8.38
CA ARG A 66 29.12 -26.96 -7.95
C ARG A 66 28.80 -27.75 -6.68
N ASN A 67 29.52 -28.84 -6.37
CA ASN A 67 29.18 -29.68 -5.21
C ASN A 67 29.49 -29.04 -3.84
N SER A 68 30.29 -27.96 -3.78
CA SER A 68 30.62 -27.31 -2.49
C SER A 68 29.66 -26.19 -2.08
N GLN A 69 28.77 -25.75 -2.97
CA GLN A 69 27.87 -24.61 -2.69
C GLN A 69 26.58 -25.00 -1.97
N PHE A 70 26.03 -26.18 -2.23
CA PHE A 70 24.75 -26.64 -1.69
C PHE A 70 24.94 -27.68 -0.59
N THR A 71 25.42 -27.22 0.57
CA THR A 71 25.61 -28.04 1.76
C THR A 71 24.81 -27.47 2.92
N VAL A 72 24.45 -28.31 3.89
CA VAL A 72 23.74 -27.88 5.12
C VAL A 72 24.52 -26.77 5.84
N THR A 73 25.85 -26.87 5.88
CA THR A 73 26.73 -25.83 6.45
C THR A 73 26.66 -24.52 5.68
N ALA A 74 26.67 -24.56 4.34
CA ALA A 74 26.56 -23.36 3.52
C ALA A 74 25.17 -22.72 3.65
N LEU A 75 24.11 -23.54 3.70
CA LEU A 75 22.74 -23.09 3.90
C LEU A 75 22.56 -22.43 5.28
N GLY A 76 23.20 -22.96 6.32
CA GLY A 76 23.18 -22.37 7.67
C GLY A 76 23.63 -20.91 7.72
N ARG A 77 24.49 -20.47 6.79
CA ARG A 77 24.96 -19.07 6.69
C ARG A 77 23.88 -18.07 6.28
N TRP A 78 22.74 -18.54 5.80
CA TRP A 78 21.58 -17.69 5.51
C TRP A 78 20.72 -17.39 6.74
N SER A 79 20.95 -18.11 7.85
CA SER A 79 20.14 -18.00 9.07
C SER A 79 20.86 -17.17 10.12
N VAL A 80 20.13 -16.30 10.82
CA VAL A 80 20.62 -15.63 12.03
C VAL A 80 20.59 -16.53 13.27
N LEU A 81 19.98 -17.71 13.17
CA LEU A 81 20.01 -18.72 14.23
C LEU A 81 21.27 -19.56 14.15
N SER A 82 21.86 -19.85 15.32
CA SER A 82 22.94 -20.83 15.47
C SER A 82 22.39 -22.23 15.78
N LYS A 83 21.31 -22.65 15.12
CA LYS A 83 20.69 -23.97 15.28
C LYS A 83 21.33 -24.95 14.30
N GLN A 84 21.62 -26.17 14.74
CA GLN A 84 22.09 -27.23 13.85
C GLN A 84 20.94 -27.67 12.96
N LEU A 85 21.15 -27.57 11.64
CA LEU A 85 20.14 -27.93 10.66
C LEU A 85 20.03 -29.46 10.51
N PRO A 86 18.82 -29.99 10.22
CA PRO A 86 18.62 -31.39 9.94
C PRO A 86 19.51 -31.92 8.80
N VAL A 87 19.86 -33.20 8.85
CA VAL A 87 20.55 -33.88 7.75
C VAL A 87 19.62 -34.04 6.54
N VAL A 88 20.20 -34.02 5.34
CA VAL A 88 19.47 -33.90 4.06
C VAL A 88 18.40 -34.97 3.86
N ASP A 89 18.70 -36.22 4.23
CA ASP A 89 17.86 -37.41 4.02
C ASP A 89 16.61 -37.47 4.92
N LYS A 90 16.59 -36.67 5.99
CA LYS A 90 15.47 -36.56 6.92
C LYS A 90 14.40 -35.58 6.49
N VAL A 91 14.71 -34.63 5.60
CA VAL A 91 13.77 -33.57 5.20
C VAL A 91 13.08 -33.96 3.89
N ARG A 92 11.76 -34.00 3.93
CA ARG A 92 10.87 -34.30 2.79
C ARG A 92 10.01 -33.11 2.39
N VAL A 93 9.76 -32.18 3.30
CA VAL A 93 8.89 -31.02 3.08
C VAL A 93 9.57 -29.73 3.55
N LEU A 94 9.41 -28.66 2.79
CA LEU A 94 9.94 -27.33 3.12
C LEU A 94 8.76 -26.39 3.41
N HIS A 95 8.72 -25.80 4.60
CA HIS A 95 7.72 -24.78 4.95
C HIS A 95 8.42 -23.43 5.12
N VAL A 96 8.01 -22.44 4.32
CA VAL A 96 8.57 -21.09 4.36
C VAL A 96 7.48 -20.07 4.65
N TYR A 97 7.69 -19.28 5.69
CA TYR A 97 6.77 -18.25 6.16
C TYR A 97 7.41 -16.88 5.98
N ASP A 98 6.79 -16.01 5.17
CA ASP A 98 7.18 -14.60 5.20
C ASP A 98 6.86 -13.97 6.57
N PHE A 99 7.66 -12.98 6.97
CA PHE A 99 7.43 -12.26 8.22
C PHE A 99 6.39 -11.14 8.10
N ASP A 100 6.63 -10.16 7.23
CA ASP A 100 5.93 -8.87 7.24
C ASP A 100 4.53 -9.01 6.63
N ASN A 101 3.51 -8.76 7.45
CA ASN A 101 2.08 -8.89 7.12
C ASN A 101 1.62 -10.30 6.72
N THR A 102 2.50 -11.29 6.82
CA THR A 102 2.19 -12.72 6.68
C THR A 102 2.09 -13.36 8.07
N LEU A 103 3.22 -13.47 8.78
CA LEU A 103 3.29 -14.02 10.14
C LEU A 103 3.03 -12.94 11.20
N PHE A 104 3.60 -11.75 11.01
CA PHE A 104 3.53 -10.63 11.93
C PHE A 104 2.86 -9.42 11.26
N LYS A 105 1.91 -8.77 11.93
CA LYS A 105 1.16 -7.61 11.43
C LYS A 105 1.98 -6.33 11.55
N THR A 106 3.05 -6.24 10.78
CA THR A 106 3.91 -5.05 10.77
C THR A 106 3.08 -3.77 10.51
N PRO A 107 3.22 -2.73 11.35
CA PRO A 107 2.48 -1.49 11.15
C PRO A 107 2.74 -0.84 9.78
N MET A 108 1.68 -0.31 9.19
CA MET A 108 1.72 0.50 7.97
C MET A 108 1.74 1.99 8.29
N PRO A 109 2.34 2.85 7.43
CA PRO A 109 2.21 4.30 7.56
C PRO A 109 0.74 4.72 7.52
N ASN A 110 0.31 5.57 8.46
CA ASN A 110 -1.08 5.94 8.62
C ASN A 110 -1.55 6.94 7.54
N PRO A 111 -2.48 6.55 6.64
CA PRO A 111 -2.97 7.44 5.58
C PRO A 111 -3.88 8.57 6.08
N ALA A 112 -4.34 8.51 7.34
CA ALA A 112 -5.04 9.62 7.97
C ALA A 112 -4.07 10.70 8.47
N LEU A 113 -2.82 10.34 8.77
CA LEU A 113 -1.79 11.29 9.21
C LEU A 113 -1.00 11.85 8.03
N TRP A 114 -0.60 11.01 7.08
CA TRP A 114 0.38 11.40 6.06
C TRP A 114 -0.22 11.53 4.67
N THR A 115 0.27 12.50 3.91
CA THR A 115 -0.09 12.59 2.49
C THR A 115 0.43 11.39 1.70
N GLY A 116 -0.26 11.04 0.60
CA GLY A 116 0.17 9.97 -0.31
C GLY A 116 1.63 10.06 -0.77
N PRO A 117 2.12 11.23 -1.21
CA PRO A 117 3.54 11.43 -1.52
C PRO A 117 4.47 11.14 -0.35
N THR A 118 4.10 11.55 0.87
CA THR A 118 4.88 11.27 2.09
C THR A 118 4.91 9.78 2.43
N ILE A 119 3.80 9.05 2.29
CA ILE A 119 3.80 7.59 2.45
C ILE A 119 4.75 6.95 1.43
N GLY A 120 4.77 7.46 0.19
CA GLY A 120 5.72 7.03 -0.84
C GLY A 120 7.17 7.30 -0.47
N LEU A 121 7.46 8.47 0.10
CA LEU A 121 8.79 8.84 0.61
C LEU A 121 9.21 7.92 1.75
N LEU A 122 8.34 7.70 2.74
CA LEU A 122 8.58 6.81 3.88
C LEU A 122 8.88 5.37 3.41
N ALA A 123 8.19 4.88 2.39
CA ALA A 123 8.45 3.54 1.85
C ALA A 123 9.80 3.41 1.10
N THR A 124 10.49 4.51 0.79
CA THR A 124 11.72 4.51 -0.02
C THR A 124 12.95 4.36 0.84
N GLN A 125 13.81 3.39 0.53
CA GLN A 125 15.00 3.08 1.31
C GLN A 125 15.97 4.26 1.38
N GLU A 126 16.24 4.93 0.27
CA GLU A 126 17.29 5.95 0.15
C GLU A 126 16.84 7.36 0.55
N ALA A 127 15.55 7.52 0.91
CA ALA A 127 14.97 8.81 1.27
C ALA A 127 15.57 9.37 2.56
N PHE A 128 15.85 8.50 3.54
CA PHE A 128 16.44 8.84 4.83
C PHE A 128 17.82 8.19 4.95
N THR A 129 18.68 8.72 5.84
CA THR A 129 20.04 8.16 6.03
C THR A 129 20.00 6.86 6.82
N SER A 130 19.03 6.69 7.73
CA SER A 130 18.77 5.46 8.49
C SER A 130 17.96 4.42 7.70
N GLY A 131 17.48 4.76 6.50
CA GLY A 131 16.55 3.94 5.73
C GLY A 131 15.09 4.39 5.91
N GLY A 132 14.22 4.03 4.96
CA GLY A 132 12.78 4.27 5.06
C GLY A 132 12.07 3.38 6.09
N TRP A 133 10.75 3.46 6.14
CA TRP A 133 9.82 2.77 7.05
C TRP A 133 10.13 1.27 7.26
N TRP A 134 10.44 0.57 6.18
CA TRP A 134 10.71 -0.88 6.22
C TRP A 134 12.16 -1.24 6.59
N HIS A 135 13.05 -0.25 6.59
CA HIS A 135 14.49 -0.42 6.80
C HIS A 135 14.96 0.11 8.15
N ASP A 136 14.13 0.92 8.80
CA ASP A 136 14.39 1.47 10.12
C ASP A 136 13.82 0.54 11.20
N ASN A 137 14.70 0.01 12.06
CA ASN A 137 14.30 -0.96 13.08
C ASN A 137 13.47 -0.35 14.21
N ARG A 138 13.52 0.98 14.38
CA ARG A 138 12.75 1.68 15.40
C ARG A 138 11.26 1.63 15.11
N ILE A 139 10.87 1.65 13.83
CA ILE A 139 9.46 1.52 13.43
C ILE A 139 8.88 0.17 13.86
N LEU A 140 9.62 -0.92 13.64
CA LEU A 140 9.18 -2.25 14.10
C LEU A 140 9.22 -2.34 15.64
N SER A 141 10.25 -1.77 16.27
CA SER A 141 10.40 -1.75 17.74
C SER A 141 9.31 -0.92 18.45
N ALA A 142 8.74 0.07 17.78
CA ALA A 142 7.67 0.93 18.28
C ALA A 142 6.27 0.32 18.12
N THR A 143 6.18 -0.92 17.62
CA THR A 143 4.91 -1.66 17.57
C THR A 143 4.30 -1.78 18.97
N GLY A 144 2.97 -1.65 19.06
CA GLY A 144 2.24 -1.71 20.34
C GLY A 144 2.65 -0.60 21.31
N ASP A 145 2.95 -0.97 22.55
CA ASP A 145 3.45 -0.07 23.61
C ASP A 145 4.99 0.05 23.64
N GLY A 146 5.67 -0.44 22.59
CA GLY A 146 7.13 -0.48 22.45
C GLY A 146 7.76 -1.81 22.87
N VAL A 147 8.96 -2.09 22.35
CA VAL A 147 9.67 -3.38 22.48
C VAL A 147 9.75 -3.93 23.90
N GLU A 148 10.02 -3.09 24.90
CA GLU A 148 10.18 -3.53 26.29
C GLU A 148 8.88 -4.13 26.87
N ARG A 149 7.74 -3.51 26.57
CA ARG A 149 6.44 -3.98 27.07
C ARG A 149 5.82 -5.06 26.20
N GLU A 150 6.02 -4.97 24.91
CA GLU A 150 5.45 -5.95 23.98
C GLU A 150 6.18 -7.29 24.03
N GLU A 151 7.48 -7.32 24.31
CA GLU A 151 8.22 -8.58 24.43
C GLU A 151 7.72 -9.45 25.57
N GLU A 152 7.40 -8.84 26.73
CA GLU A 152 6.81 -9.55 27.87
C GLU A 152 5.45 -10.18 27.53
N ARG A 153 4.71 -9.57 26.60
CA ARG A 153 3.40 -10.03 26.12
C ARG A 153 3.50 -10.85 24.83
N ALA A 154 4.71 -11.15 24.37
CA ALA A 154 4.98 -11.77 23.08
C ALA A 154 4.23 -11.09 21.92
N TRP A 155 4.15 -9.76 21.91
CA TRP A 155 3.40 -8.95 20.92
C TRP A 155 1.97 -9.46 20.68
N GLU A 156 1.23 -9.72 21.77
CA GLU A 156 -0.15 -10.22 21.69
C GLU A 156 -1.03 -9.37 20.75
N GLY A 157 -1.80 -10.05 19.90
CA GLY A 157 -2.68 -9.40 18.92
C GLY A 157 -2.00 -8.88 17.64
N TRP A 158 -0.67 -8.82 17.61
CA TRP A 158 0.11 -8.47 16.42
C TRP A 158 0.52 -9.66 15.55
N TRP A 159 0.37 -10.89 16.04
CA TRP A 159 0.58 -12.08 15.22
C TRP A 159 -0.67 -12.43 14.39
N ASN A 160 -0.44 -13.06 13.24
CA ASN A 160 -1.48 -13.77 12.52
C ASN A 160 -1.59 -15.19 13.12
N GLU A 161 -2.47 -15.36 14.11
CA GLU A 161 -2.56 -16.60 14.89
C GLU A 161 -2.81 -17.85 14.02
N LYS A 162 -3.50 -17.71 12.88
CA LYS A 162 -3.68 -18.83 11.94
C LYS A 162 -2.36 -19.28 11.33
N VAL A 163 -1.48 -18.34 10.98
CA VAL A 163 -0.15 -18.63 10.44
C VAL A 163 0.77 -19.12 11.56
N THR A 164 0.65 -18.56 12.77
CA THR A 164 1.35 -19.03 13.98
C THR A 164 1.03 -20.51 14.27
N ASP A 165 -0.23 -20.92 14.15
CA ASP A 165 -0.62 -22.32 14.32
C ASP A 165 -0.03 -23.22 13.24
N LEU A 166 0.06 -22.76 11.99
CA LEU A 166 0.75 -23.49 10.92
C LEU A 166 2.25 -23.66 11.20
N VAL A 167 2.91 -22.65 11.77
CA VAL A 167 4.32 -22.75 12.21
C VAL A 167 4.45 -23.81 13.31
N ARG A 168 3.55 -23.83 14.30
CA ARG A 168 3.55 -24.85 15.37
C ARG A 168 3.26 -26.26 14.88
N LEU A 169 2.46 -26.40 13.84
CA LEU A 169 2.24 -27.71 13.19
C LEU A 169 3.49 -28.14 12.42
N SER A 170 4.16 -27.20 11.75
CA SER A 170 5.40 -27.44 11.02
C SER A 170 6.54 -27.89 11.92
N SER A 171 6.70 -27.27 13.09
CA SER A 171 7.76 -27.66 14.03
C SER A 171 7.56 -29.05 14.65
N LYS A 172 6.32 -29.57 14.64
CA LYS A 172 6.01 -30.93 15.09
C LYS A 172 6.23 -31.99 14.00
N GLN A 173 6.33 -31.58 12.74
CA GLN A 173 6.52 -32.47 11.62
C GLN A 173 8.02 -32.82 11.48
N GLN A 174 8.38 -34.05 11.81
CA GLN A 174 9.79 -34.49 11.90
C GLN A 174 10.53 -34.50 10.56
N ASP A 175 9.81 -34.57 9.44
CA ASP A 175 10.36 -34.55 8.08
C ASP A 175 10.18 -33.18 7.39
N ALA A 176 9.79 -32.14 8.13
CA ALA A 176 9.71 -30.78 7.62
C ALA A 176 10.89 -29.93 8.07
N LEU A 177 11.30 -29.00 7.21
CA LEU A 177 12.15 -27.87 7.60
C LEU A 177 11.29 -26.62 7.70
N CYS A 178 11.29 -25.99 8.88
CA CYS A 178 10.49 -24.79 9.15
C CYS A 178 11.35 -23.52 9.06
N VAL A 179 11.02 -22.62 8.13
CA VAL A 179 11.82 -21.43 7.80
C VAL A 179 10.99 -20.16 7.92
N LEU A 180 11.50 -19.17 8.65
CA LEU A 180 11.06 -17.78 8.56
C LEU A 180 11.92 -17.04 7.53
N LEU A 181 11.31 -16.31 6.61
CA LEU A 181 11.99 -15.53 5.58
C LEU A 181 11.51 -14.08 5.57
N THR A 182 12.40 -13.10 5.45
CA THR A 182 12.01 -11.68 5.33
C THR A 182 12.98 -10.89 4.47
N GLY A 183 12.45 -9.86 3.81
CA GLY A 183 13.26 -8.87 3.08
C GLY A 183 13.98 -7.85 3.96
N ARG A 184 13.71 -7.84 5.27
CA ARG A 184 14.39 -6.96 6.24
C ARG A 184 15.88 -7.26 6.31
N SER A 185 16.67 -6.23 6.56
CA SER A 185 18.14 -6.35 6.61
C SER A 185 18.59 -7.11 7.85
N GLU A 186 19.51 -8.05 7.67
CA GLU A 186 20.07 -8.84 8.77
C GLU A 186 20.69 -7.95 9.86
N HIS A 187 21.55 -7.03 9.45
CA HIS A 187 22.28 -6.12 10.35
C HIS A 187 21.36 -5.22 11.19
N GLY A 188 20.17 -4.86 10.69
CA GLY A 188 19.25 -3.96 11.40
C GLY A 188 18.22 -4.67 12.28
N PHE A 189 17.82 -5.89 11.88
CA PHE A 189 16.63 -6.55 12.42
C PHE A 189 16.88 -7.93 13.01
N GLY A 190 18.06 -8.53 12.80
CA GLY A 190 18.33 -9.92 13.19
C GLY A 190 18.09 -10.17 14.67
N GLU A 191 18.59 -9.30 15.54
CA GLU A 191 18.39 -9.46 16.98
C GLU A 191 16.93 -9.25 17.41
N LEU A 192 16.27 -8.22 16.86
CA LEU A 192 14.87 -7.92 17.18
C LEU A 192 13.95 -9.06 16.76
N ILE A 193 14.06 -9.55 15.52
CA ILE A 193 13.20 -10.62 15.02
C ILE A 193 13.42 -11.92 15.80
N LYS A 194 14.67 -12.25 16.17
CA LYS A 194 14.97 -13.41 17.04
C LYS A 194 14.24 -13.32 18.37
N ARG A 195 14.30 -12.16 19.05
CA ARG A 195 13.58 -11.91 20.30
C ARG A 195 12.06 -12.03 20.13
N MET A 196 11.52 -11.47 19.04
CA MET A 196 10.09 -11.57 18.73
C MET A 196 9.63 -13.02 18.57
N VAL A 197 10.30 -13.83 17.74
CA VAL A 197 9.90 -15.23 17.56
C VAL A 197 10.11 -16.08 18.81
N ALA A 198 11.19 -15.81 19.58
CA ALA A 198 11.46 -16.49 20.83
C ALA A 198 10.38 -16.21 21.89
N SER A 199 9.95 -14.94 22.04
CA SER A 199 8.89 -14.56 22.97
C SER A 199 7.55 -15.25 22.66
N LYS A 200 7.27 -15.52 21.38
CA LYS A 200 6.05 -16.21 20.92
C LYS A 200 6.21 -17.73 20.87
N GLU A 201 7.35 -18.25 21.32
CA GLU A 201 7.69 -19.69 21.34
C GLU A 201 7.57 -20.35 19.95
N LEU A 202 7.98 -19.63 18.91
CA LEU A 202 7.95 -20.15 17.53
C LEU A 202 9.28 -20.81 17.20
N ASP A 203 9.27 -22.13 17.15
CA ASP A 203 10.44 -22.94 16.79
C ASP A 203 10.62 -23.00 15.28
N PHE A 204 11.61 -22.25 14.79
CA PHE A 204 12.09 -22.29 13.42
C PHE A 204 13.44 -22.98 13.35
N ASP A 205 13.69 -23.73 12.28
CA ASP A 205 15.02 -24.25 11.96
C ASP A 205 15.92 -23.14 11.40
N MET A 206 15.32 -22.20 10.67
CA MET A 206 16.02 -21.07 10.07
C MET A 206 15.21 -19.78 10.19
N VAL A 207 15.92 -18.69 10.50
CA VAL A 207 15.39 -17.31 10.45
C VAL A 207 16.26 -16.55 9.47
N CYS A 208 15.74 -16.35 8.26
CA CYS A 208 16.47 -15.82 7.12
C CYS A 208 16.08 -14.37 6.84
N LEU A 209 16.99 -13.46 7.16
CA LEU A 209 16.91 -12.04 6.81
C LEU A 209 17.76 -11.77 5.57
N LYS A 210 17.56 -10.62 4.92
CA LYS A 210 18.35 -10.22 3.76
C LYS A 210 19.77 -9.80 4.20
N PRO A 211 20.82 -10.55 3.84
CA PRO A 211 22.19 -10.12 4.12
C PRO A 211 22.59 -8.99 3.17
N ARG A 212 23.72 -8.31 3.45
CA ARG A 212 24.24 -7.25 2.55
C ARG A 212 24.60 -7.81 1.16
N VAL A 213 25.20 -9.00 1.15
CA VAL A 213 25.58 -9.78 -0.03
C VAL A 213 25.17 -11.23 0.21
N SER A 214 24.94 -12.00 -0.85
CA SER A 214 24.71 -13.43 -0.69
C SER A 214 25.91 -14.13 -0.05
N PRO A 215 25.75 -15.33 0.52
CA PRO A 215 26.88 -16.15 0.96
C PRO A 215 27.88 -16.51 -0.15
N SER A 216 27.47 -16.35 -1.42
CA SER A 216 28.31 -16.46 -2.62
C SER A 216 28.86 -15.11 -3.13
N ASN A 217 28.75 -14.05 -2.32
CA ASN A 217 29.22 -12.69 -2.58
C ASN A 217 28.56 -11.98 -3.77
N GLN A 218 27.28 -12.28 -4.04
CA GLN A 218 26.48 -11.62 -5.08
C GLN A 218 25.59 -10.53 -4.48
N ASN A 219 25.44 -9.41 -5.19
CA ASN A 219 24.51 -8.35 -4.82
C ASN A 219 23.06 -8.72 -5.16
N PHE A 220 22.13 -8.38 -4.28
CA PHE A 220 20.70 -8.57 -4.53
C PHE A 220 20.11 -7.38 -5.28
N GLN A 221 19.45 -7.64 -6.41
CA GLN A 221 18.75 -6.59 -7.16
C GLN A 221 17.55 -6.04 -6.39
N ASN A 222 16.76 -6.93 -5.78
CA ASN A 222 15.59 -6.62 -4.96
C ASN A 222 15.31 -7.80 -4.01
N THR A 223 14.29 -7.68 -3.16
CA THR A 223 13.90 -8.74 -2.21
C THR A 223 13.37 -9.97 -2.93
N MET A 224 12.64 -9.81 -4.03
CA MET A 224 12.19 -10.96 -4.84
C MET A 224 13.39 -11.82 -5.27
N HIS A 225 14.43 -11.20 -5.83
CA HIS A 225 15.65 -11.88 -6.26
C HIS A 225 16.38 -12.56 -5.09
N PHE A 226 16.48 -11.88 -3.94
CA PHE A 226 17.01 -12.48 -2.70
C PHE A 226 16.24 -13.75 -2.31
N LYS A 227 14.90 -13.69 -2.25
CA LYS A 227 14.07 -14.84 -1.85
C LYS A 227 14.17 -15.99 -2.86
N GLN A 228 14.25 -15.70 -4.16
CA GLN A 228 14.45 -16.70 -5.21
C GLN A 228 15.81 -17.40 -5.10
N LEU A 229 16.90 -16.66 -4.88
CA LEU A 229 18.22 -17.25 -4.64
C LEU A 229 18.24 -18.11 -3.38
N PHE A 230 17.56 -17.68 -2.32
CA PHE A 230 17.40 -18.48 -1.11
C PHE A 230 16.62 -19.77 -1.39
N PHE A 231 15.50 -19.71 -2.13
CA PHE A 231 14.74 -20.91 -2.49
C PHE A 231 15.58 -21.89 -3.32
N GLU A 232 16.38 -21.41 -4.26
CA GLU A 232 17.29 -22.29 -5.02
C GLU A 232 18.31 -22.96 -4.09
N ALA A 233 18.97 -22.20 -3.22
CA ALA A 233 19.90 -22.77 -2.23
C ALA A 233 19.22 -23.79 -1.30
N LEU A 234 17.99 -23.52 -0.88
CA LEU A 234 17.19 -24.39 -0.02
C LEU A 234 16.85 -25.72 -0.71
N MET A 235 16.31 -25.66 -1.93
CA MET A 235 15.89 -26.84 -2.69
C MET A 235 17.07 -27.68 -3.18
N GLU A 236 18.18 -27.05 -3.59
CA GLU A 236 19.38 -27.78 -4.02
C GLU A 236 20.10 -28.43 -2.82
N THR A 237 20.02 -27.85 -1.62
CA THR A 237 20.60 -28.45 -0.40
C THR A 237 19.76 -29.63 0.09
N TYR A 238 18.44 -29.43 0.26
CA TYR A 238 17.50 -30.49 0.65
C TYR A 238 16.92 -31.18 -0.58
N ARG A 239 17.80 -31.80 -1.37
CA ARG A 239 17.45 -32.39 -2.68
C ARG A 239 16.36 -33.47 -2.61
N ASP A 240 16.24 -34.11 -1.46
CA ASP A 240 15.30 -35.20 -1.15
C ASP A 240 13.89 -34.69 -0.78
N ALA A 241 13.73 -33.37 -0.60
CA ALA A 241 12.43 -32.75 -0.39
C ALA A 241 11.60 -32.79 -1.67
N ALA A 242 10.35 -33.24 -1.54
CA ALA A 242 9.40 -33.37 -2.64
C ALA A 242 8.40 -32.20 -2.71
N GLU A 243 8.23 -31.47 -1.61
CA GLU A 243 7.24 -30.41 -1.47
C GLU A 243 7.83 -29.14 -0.83
N ILE A 244 7.38 -27.98 -1.31
CA ILE A 244 7.61 -26.68 -0.70
C ILE A 244 6.29 -25.91 -0.55
N LYS A 245 6.01 -25.39 0.64
CA LYS A 245 4.89 -24.49 0.92
C LYS A 245 5.43 -23.11 1.29
N VAL A 246 4.97 -22.08 0.60
CA VAL A 246 5.37 -20.69 0.83
C VAL A 246 4.15 -19.85 1.18
N TYR A 247 4.17 -19.21 2.35
CA TYR A 247 3.15 -18.27 2.79
C TYR A 247 3.67 -16.84 2.60
N GLU A 248 2.92 -16.02 1.86
CA GLU A 248 3.31 -14.65 1.54
C GLU A 248 2.11 -13.73 1.33
N ASP A 249 2.18 -12.47 1.78
CA ASP A 249 1.08 -11.51 1.74
C ASP A 249 0.93 -10.84 0.37
N ARG A 250 2.08 -10.53 -0.25
CA ARG A 250 2.17 -9.73 -1.47
C ARG A 250 1.72 -10.50 -2.72
N PRO A 251 0.69 -10.03 -3.45
CA PRO A 251 0.26 -10.66 -4.71
C PRO A 251 1.37 -10.73 -5.78
N LYS A 252 2.23 -9.70 -5.85
CA LYS A 252 3.37 -9.67 -6.77
C LYS A 252 4.40 -10.75 -6.43
N HIS A 253 4.64 -11.00 -5.15
CA HIS A 253 5.56 -12.03 -4.67
C HIS A 253 5.00 -13.42 -4.89
N THR A 254 3.75 -13.67 -4.50
CA THR A 254 3.13 -14.98 -4.69
C THR A 254 3.07 -15.37 -6.17
N LYS A 255 2.76 -14.42 -7.07
CA LYS A 255 2.88 -14.65 -8.51
C LYS A 255 4.32 -14.95 -8.92
N GLY A 256 5.28 -14.12 -8.52
CA GLY A 256 6.70 -14.30 -8.89
C GLY A 256 7.30 -15.62 -8.39
N PHE A 257 6.87 -16.13 -7.23
CA PHE A 257 7.30 -17.44 -6.73
C PHE A 257 6.70 -18.58 -7.52
N ARG A 258 5.40 -18.52 -7.89
CA ARG A 258 4.79 -19.53 -8.76
C ARG A 258 5.49 -19.61 -10.11
N ASP A 259 5.79 -18.46 -10.72
CA ASP A 259 6.53 -18.37 -11.98
C ASP A 259 7.95 -18.96 -11.83
N PHE A 260 8.64 -18.63 -10.73
CA PHE A 260 9.97 -19.15 -10.40
C PHE A 260 9.99 -20.68 -10.23
N PHE A 261 9.06 -21.26 -9.47
CA PHE A 261 9.03 -22.71 -9.26
C PHE A 261 8.69 -23.48 -10.55
N ALA A 262 7.83 -22.93 -11.41
CA ALA A 262 7.56 -23.50 -12.72
C ALA A 262 8.79 -23.48 -13.63
N GLU A 263 9.55 -22.38 -13.64
CA GLU A 263 10.82 -22.28 -14.36
C GLU A 263 11.86 -23.26 -13.81
N TYR A 264 12.01 -23.29 -12.49
CA TYR A 264 12.93 -24.18 -11.80
C TYR A 264 12.64 -25.65 -12.15
N ASN A 265 11.39 -26.09 -12.09
CA ASN A 265 11.00 -27.45 -12.48
C ASN A 265 11.29 -27.75 -13.96
N ARG A 266 11.10 -26.78 -14.86
CA ARG A 266 11.47 -26.95 -16.27
C ARG A 266 12.97 -27.18 -16.44
N ARG A 267 13.81 -26.45 -15.69
CA ARG A 267 15.26 -26.68 -15.66
C ARG A 267 15.61 -28.06 -15.13
N GLN A 268 14.95 -28.52 -14.06
CA GLN A 268 15.17 -29.86 -13.49
C GLN A 268 14.77 -30.98 -14.44
N VAL A 269 13.78 -30.79 -15.31
CA VAL A 269 13.45 -31.77 -16.37
C VAL A 269 14.52 -31.79 -17.47
N ALA A 270 15.05 -30.63 -17.86
CA ALA A 270 16.01 -30.52 -18.95
C ALA A 270 17.44 -30.95 -18.54
N MET A 271 17.89 -30.56 -17.36
CA MET A 271 19.19 -30.88 -16.79
C MET A 271 19.04 -31.11 -15.28
N PRO A 272 18.66 -32.32 -14.86
CA PRO A 272 18.37 -32.62 -13.47
C PRO A 272 19.61 -32.47 -12.58
N THR A 273 19.51 -31.63 -11.55
CA THR A 273 20.40 -31.65 -10.38
C THR A 273 19.72 -32.36 -9.20
N ARG A 274 18.39 -32.29 -9.15
CA ARG A 274 17.48 -33.08 -8.32
C ARG A 274 16.20 -33.42 -9.11
N GLY A 275 15.19 -33.99 -8.45
CA GLY A 275 13.86 -34.17 -9.02
C GLY A 275 13.10 -32.84 -9.16
N THR A 276 11.87 -32.88 -9.70
CA THR A 276 10.96 -31.74 -9.62
C THR A 276 10.45 -31.54 -8.19
N ILE A 277 9.91 -30.37 -7.87
CA ILE A 277 9.27 -30.07 -6.58
C ILE A 277 7.81 -29.69 -6.77
N THR A 278 6.95 -30.19 -5.89
CA THR A 278 5.58 -29.70 -5.77
C THR A 278 5.61 -28.42 -4.96
N ALA A 279 5.25 -27.28 -5.56
CA ALA A 279 5.25 -25.99 -4.89
C ALA A 279 3.83 -25.48 -4.67
N ASP A 280 3.46 -25.26 -3.41
CA ASP A 280 2.25 -24.53 -3.03
C ASP A 280 2.61 -23.13 -2.53
N VAL A 281 2.02 -22.11 -3.14
CA VAL A 281 2.27 -20.71 -2.80
C VAL A 281 0.95 -20.10 -2.37
N VAL A 282 0.81 -19.92 -1.05
CA VAL A 282 -0.40 -19.45 -0.39
C VAL A 282 -0.31 -17.94 -0.22
N GLN A 283 -1.24 -17.22 -0.84
CA GLN A 283 -1.38 -15.79 -0.58
C GLN A 283 -2.13 -15.58 0.73
N VAL A 284 -1.45 -15.00 1.72
CA VAL A 284 -2.04 -14.66 3.01
C VAL A 284 -2.67 -13.27 2.93
N TYR A 285 -3.87 -13.14 3.48
CA TYR A 285 -4.53 -11.84 3.63
C TYR A 285 -4.79 -11.62 5.11
N ASP A 286 -4.34 -10.49 5.63
CA ASP A 286 -4.63 -10.06 7.00
C ASP A 286 -4.95 -8.56 7.04
N ALA A 287 -5.61 -8.13 8.12
CA ALA A 287 -5.92 -6.74 8.35
C ALA A 287 -4.64 -5.96 8.64
N LEU A 288 -4.45 -4.86 7.92
CA LEU A 288 -3.37 -3.93 8.17
C LEU A 288 -3.54 -3.31 9.56
N ARG A 289 -2.43 -3.14 10.27
CA ARG A 289 -2.38 -2.39 11.53
C ARG A 289 -1.60 -1.10 11.37
N LEU A 290 -1.90 -0.14 12.24
CA LEU A 290 -1.28 1.17 12.30
C LEU A 290 -0.64 1.33 13.67
N LEU A 291 0.38 2.19 13.75
CA LEU A 291 0.89 2.63 15.04
C LEU A 291 -0.09 3.59 15.71
N ASN A 292 0.10 3.81 17.02
CA ASN A 292 -0.53 4.94 17.69
C ASN A 292 -0.12 6.24 16.96
N PRO A 293 -1.04 7.14 16.62
CA PRO A 293 -0.71 8.34 15.86
C PRO A 293 0.39 9.22 16.46
N VAL A 294 0.45 9.32 17.79
CA VAL A 294 1.47 10.11 18.49
C VAL A 294 2.84 9.43 18.39
N VAL A 295 2.88 8.12 18.60
CA VAL A 295 4.11 7.31 18.47
C VAL A 295 4.62 7.36 17.04
N GLU A 296 3.74 7.20 16.06
CA GLU A 296 4.13 7.25 14.64
C GLU A 296 4.78 8.57 14.24
N VAL A 297 4.20 9.69 14.67
CA VAL A 297 4.77 11.03 14.42
C VAL A 297 6.10 11.19 15.14
N ALA A 298 6.22 10.69 16.38
CA ALA A 298 7.47 10.76 17.14
C ALA A 298 8.60 9.98 16.47
N GLU A 299 8.34 8.74 16.01
CA GLU A 299 9.35 7.92 15.33
C GLU A 299 9.78 8.52 13.99
N ILE A 300 8.83 9.05 13.22
CA ILE A 300 9.16 9.75 11.97
C ILE A 300 9.96 11.03 12.25
N GLN A 301 9.63 11.78 13.30
CA GLN A 301 10.40 12.96 13.69
C GLN A 301 11.83 12.56 14.11
N HIS A 302 11.98 11.45 14.82
CA HIS A 302 13.29 10.94 15.21
C HIS A 302 14.12 10.47 14.00
N MET A 303 13.49 9.86 12.99
CA MET A 303 14.09 9.54 11.70
C MET A 303 14.57 10.78 10.95
N ILE A 304 13.76 11.85 10.94
CA ILE A 304 14.10 13.15 10.33
C ILE A 304 15.28 13.80 11.07
N ASN A 305 15.28 13.79 12.41
CA ASN A 305 16.34 14.39 13.21
C ASN A 305 17.69 13.73 12.90
N GLN A 306 17.75 12.40 12.89
CA GLN A 306 18.97 11.68 12.52
C GLN A 306 19.42 11.99 11.09
N HIS A 307 18.48 12.04 10.15
CA HIS A 307 18.77 12.42 8.77
C HIS A 307 19.41 13.81 8.67
N ASN A 308 18.83 14.79 9.36
CA ASN A 308 19.32 16.16 9.36
C ASN A 308 20.69 16.27 10.05
N GLU A 309 20.90 15.55 11.16
CA GLU A 309 22.20 15.49 11.83
C GLU A 309 23.30 14.93 10.94
N THR A 310 23.03 13.84 10.20
CA THR A 310 23.99 13.28 9.24
C THR A 310 24.30 14.25 8.11
N ILE A 311 23.29 14.93 7.55
CA ILE A 311 23.50 15.92 6.48
C ILE A 311 24.38 17.09 6.95
N ILE A 312 24.18 17.57 8.19
CA ILE A 312 25.00 18.64 8.76
C ILE A 312 26.46 18.19 8.90
N LYS A 313 26.71 16.94 9.29
CA LYS A 313 28.06 16.39 9.50
C LYS A 313 28.79 16.09 8.19
N ASP A 314 28.12 15.45 7.25
CA ASP A 314 28.77 14.89 6.04
C ASP A 314 28.67 15.82 4.81
N CYS A 315 27.97 16.96 4.93
CA CYS A 315 27.75 17.99 3.92
C CYS A 315 27.58 17.49 2.45
N PRO A 316 26.75 16.46 2.15
CA PRO A 316 26.61 16.02 0.77
C PRO A 316 25.83 17.09 -0.02
N PRO A 317 26.36 17.61 -1.14
CA PRO A 317 25.76 18.74 -1.88
C PRO A 317 24.38 18.46 -2.52
N SER A 318 23.84 17.24 -2.36
CA SER A 318 22.63 16.75 -3.03
C SER A 318 21.42 16.57 -2.09
N LYS A 319 21.61 16.52 -0.76
CA LYS A 319 20.52 16.26 0.19
C LYS A 319 20.22 17.48 1.07
N SER A 320 18.94 17.84 1.13
CA SER A 320 18.43 18.96 1.94
C SER A 320 17.89 18.43 3.27
N LYS A 321 17.89 19.29 4.29
CA LYS A 321 17.22 19.00 5.57
C LYS A 321 15.73 18.77 5.32
N LEU A 322 15.16 17.82 6.04
CA LEU A 322 13.74 17.48 5.99
C LEU A 322 13.01 18.04 7.21
N VAL A 323 11.74 18.37 7.04
CA VAL A 323 10.86 18.83 8.12
C VAL A 323 9.44 18.30 7.94
N ILE A 324 8.76 18.04 9.05
CA ILE A 324 7.32 17.74 9.05
C ILE A 324 6.57 19.06 8.92
N LYS A 325 5.78 19.21 7.86
CA LYS A 325 4.84 20.31 7.67
C LYS A 325 3.42 19.84 7.85
N LYS A 326 2.57 20.76 8.31
CA LYS A 326 1.15 20.56 8.52
C LYS A 326 0.38 21.17 7.36
N THR A 327 -0.61 20.47 6.82
CA THR A 327 -1.58 21.04 5.88
C THR A 327 -2.92 21.13 6.59
N VAL A 328 -3.51 22.32 6.70
CA VAL A 328 -4.85 22.49 7.28
C VAL A 328 -5.86 22.58 6.14
N PHE A 329 -6.79 21.63 6.08
CA PHE A 329 -7.87 21.67 5.10
C PHE A 329 -8.97 22.66 5.52
N PHE A 330 -9.32 22.64 6.80
CA PHE A 330 -10.32 23.53 7.37
C PHE A 330 -10.26 23.52 8.90
N THR A 331 -10.84 24.55 9.49
CA THR A 331 -11.15 24.64 10.92
C THR A 331 -12.66 24.48 11.12
N SER A 332 -13.06 23.71 12.13
CA SER A 332 -14.45 23.35 12.37
C SER A 332 -14.73 22.98 13.82
N TYR A 333 -16.00 22.98 14.20
CA TYR A 333 -16.43 22.29 15.41
C TYR A 333 -16.52 20.79 15.09
N MET A 334 -15.64 20.00 15.69
CA MET A 334 -15.52 18.54 15.51
C MET A 334 -16.58 17.84 16.36
N ILE A 335 -17.23 16.83 15.77
CA ILE A 335 -18.32 16.07 16.39
C ILE A 335 -17.78 14.72 16.87
N GLY A 336 -18.13 14.32 18.09
CA GLY A 336 -17.71 13.02 18.65
C GLY A 336 -18.39 11.82 17.98
N ALA A 337 -17.72 10.67 17.96
CA ALA A 337 -18.15 9.47 17.23
C ALA A 337 -19.59 9.00 17.55
N ASP A 338 -20.04 9.13 18.79
CA ASP A 338 -21.40 8.71 19.17
C ASP A 338 -22.48 9.62 18.60
N ASP A 339 -22.21 10.93 18.51
CA ASP A 339 -23.15 11.88 17.94
C ASP A 339 -23.13 11.85 16.40
N ILE A 340 -22.01 11.49 15.78
CA ILE A 340 -21.94 11.19 14.34
C ILE A 340 -22.98 10.12 13.98
N LYS A 341 -23.04 9.01 14.75
CA LYS A 341 -24.00 7.92 14.50
C LYS A 341 -25.44 8.38 14.63
N LYS A 342 -25.75 9.27 15.58
CA LYS A 342 -27.10 9.85 15.75
C LYS A 342 -27.45 10.76 14.57
N LEU A 343 -26.56 11.65 14.18
CA LEU A 343 -26.76 12.59 13.07
C LEU A 343 -26.96 11.87 11.74
N LEU A 344 -26.22 10.79 11.47
CA LEU A 344 -26.35 10.02 10.24
C LEU A 344 -27.75 9.40 10.06
N LYS A 345 -28.48 9.11 11.15
CA LYS A 345 -29.86 8.60 11.08
C LYS A 345 -30.85 9.65 10.54
N LEU A 346 -30.51 10.93 10.60
CA LEU A 346 -31.32 12.02 10.06
C LEU A 346 -31.18 12.17 8.54
N ALA A 347 -30.26 11.43 7.91
CA ALA A 347 -30.07 11.48 6.47
C ALA A 347 -31.25 10.79 5.76
N GLN A 348 -32.23 11.58 5.33
CA GLN A 348 -33.38 11.11 4.55
C GLN A 348 -32.97 10.77 3.10
N ILE A 349 -32.22 9.69 2.93
CA ILE A 349 -31.69 9.24 1.64
C ILE A 349 -32.76 8.39 0.93
N PRO A 350 -33.14 8.72 -0.32
CA PRO A 350 -34.07 7.90 -1.09
C PRO A 350 -33.55 6.49 -1.35
N ALA A 351 -34.42 5.48 -1.24
CA ALA A 351 -34.08 4.06 -1.39
C ALA A 351 -33.47 3.67 -2.76
N GLY A 352 -33.61 4.52 -3.79
CA GLY A 352 -33.04 4.30 -5.13
C GLY A 352 -31.56 4.66 -5.28
N ILE A 353 -30.91 5.21 -4.23
CA ILE A 353 -29.50 5.60 -4.28
C ILE A 353 -28.63 4.52 -3.61
N SER A 354 -27.68 3.96 -4.36
CA SER A 354 -26.74 2.99 -3.82
C SER A 354 -25.82 3.63 -2.77
N ASN A 355 -25.60 2.97 -1.64
CA ASN A 355 -24.63 3.40 -0.62
C ASN A 355 -23.22 3.56 -1.20
N ASN A 356 -22.87 2.81 -2.25
CA ASN A 356 -21.58 2.94 -2.93
C ASN A 356 -21.42 4.29 -3.64
N ASP A 357 -22.50 5.00 -3.94
CA ASP A 357 -22.48 6.33 -4.58
C ASP A 357 -22.53 7.47 -3.58
N LEU A 358 -22.61 7.15 -2.29
CA LEU A 358 -22.71 8.12 -1.21
C LEU A 358 -21.41 8.21 -0.42
N LYS A 359 -21.19 9.39 0.13
CA LYS A 359 -20.15 9.70 1.09
C LYS A 359 -20.79 10.33 2.31
N PHE A 360 -20.76 9.62 3.43
CA PHE A 360 -21.27 10.09 4.71
C PHE A 360 -20.24 11.01 5.39
N HIS A 361 -20.70 12.13 5.95
CA HIS A 361 -19.85 13.27 6.34
C HIS A 361 -20.31 14.03 7.59
N ALA A 362 -21.01 13.37 8.52
CA ALA A 362 -21.61 13.99 9.71
C ALA A 362 -20.62 14.35 10.85
N ASN A 363 -19.36 14.66 10.52
CA ASN A 363 -18.26 14.71 11.49
C ASN A 363 -17.87 16.13 11.94
N ASN A 364 -18.41 17.19 11.32
CA ASN A 364 -18.05 18.56 11.67
C ASN A 364 -19.10 19.62 11.28
N ILE A 365 -19.06 20.77 11.97
CA ILE A 365 -19.71 22.04 11.59
C ILE A 365 -18.61 23.01 11.15
N LEU A 366 -18.64 23.46 9.89
CA LEU A 366 -17.54 24.26 9.31
C LEU A 366 -17.46 25.66 9.93
N ILE A 367 -16.27 26.04 10.45
CA ILE A 367 -15.95 27.42 10.82
C ILE A 367 -15.47 28.16 9.58
N CYS A 368 -14.36 27.71 8.98
CA CYS A 368 -13.84 28.24 7.73
C CYS A 368 -13.04 27.17 6.93
N PRO A 369 -13.06 27.20 5.58
CA PRO A 369 -12.44 26.19 4.72
C PRO A 369 -10.92 26.44 4.50
N ARG A 370 -10.22 26.85 5.56
CA ARG A 370 -8.80 27.26 5.57
C ARG A 370 -8.26 27.28 7.00
N PRO A 371 -6.93 27.41 7.22
CA PRO A 371 -6.41 27.80 8.53
C PRO A 371 -7.17 29.01 9.09
N CYS A 372 -7.69 28.89 10.30
CA CYS A 372 -8.52 29.92 10.89
C CYS A 372 -7.70 31.17 11.25
N PRO A 373 -8.10 32.37 10.80
CA PRO A 373 -7.51 33.62 11.28
C PRO A 373 -7.64 33.76 12.81
N ALA A 374 -6.63 34.35 13.46
CA ALA A 374 -6.58 34.52 14.91
C ALA A 374 -7.84 35.21 15.48
N SER A 375 -8.36 36.24 14.79
CA SER A 375 -9.56 36.97 15.23
C SER A 375 -10.84 36.11 15.23
N ILE A 376 -10.97 35.19 14.26
CA ILE A 376 -12.10 34.24 14.23
C ILE A 376 -11.90 33.16 15.28
N LEU A 377 -10.65 32.71 15.47
CA LEU A 377 -10.32 31.68 16.45
C LEU A 377 -10.60 32.15 17.88
N GLU A 378 -10.21 33.38 18.21
CA GLU A 378 -10.50 34.02 19.50
C GLU A 378 -12.01 34.16 19.73
N LYS A 379 -12.77 34.56 18.69
CA LYS A 379 -14.23 34.67 18.75
C LYS A 379 -14.93 33.36 19.11
N VAL A 380 -14.40 32.22 18.70
CA VAL A 380 -14.96 30.89 19.00
C VAL A 380 -14.36 30.24 20.26
N GLY A 381 -13.53 30.99 21.01
CA GLY A 381 -12.94 30.56 22.28
C GLY A 381 -11.61 29.82 22.15
N GLY A 382 -11.01 29.79 20.96
CA GLY A 382 -9.74 29.12 20.72
C GLY A 382 -9.86 27.64 20.35
N MET A 383 -8.71 27.02 20.11
CA MET A 383 -8.62 25.60 19.73
C MET A 383 -8.89 24.72 20.95
N GLY A 384 -9.67 23.65 20.77
CA GLY A 384 -10.14 22.82 21.89
C GLY A 384 -11.35 23.38 22.66
N SER A 385 -11.82 24.59 22.33
CA SER A 385 -13.04 25.16 22.91
C SER A 385 -14.26 24.29 22.61
N LYS A 386 -15.14 24.11 23.60
CA LYS A 386 -16.33 23.26 23.49
C LYS A 386 -17.59 24.09 23.27
N MET A 387 -18.53 23.54 22.49
CA MET A 387 -19.81 24.18 22.23
C MET A 387 -20.92 23.14 22.08
N LEU A 388 -22.06 23.39 22.73
CA LEU A 388 -23.28 22.60 22.56
C LEU A 388 -24.10 23.11 21.38
N TRP A 389 -24.62 22.17 20.60
CA TRP A 389 -25.48 22.42 19.45
C TRP A 389 -26.75 21.62 19.56
N GLU A 390 -27.88 22.22 19.21
CA GLU A 390 -29.16 21.57 19.03
C GLU A 390 -29.44 21.38 17.54
N VAL A 391 -29.88 20.18 17.15
CA VAL A 391 -30.36 19.93 15.78
C VAL A 391 -31.78 20.46 15.62
N THR A 392 -32.02 21.29 14.62
CA THR A 392 -33.30 22.00 14.44
C THR A 392 -34.07 21.58 13.20
N GLY A 393 -33.40 21.01 12.20
CA GLY A 393 -34.00 20.74 10.91
C GLY A 393 -33.11 19.92 9.98
N THR A 394 -33.69 19.43 8.89
CA THR A 394 -33.00 18.70 7.83
C THR A 394 -33.33 19.27 6.47
N ALA A 395 -32.44 19.08 5.51
CA ALA A 395 -32.66 19.52 4.14
C ALA A 395 -31.90 18.64 3.15
N CYS A 396 -32.38 18.67 1.90
CA CYS A 396 -31.70 18.08 0.75
C CYS A 396 -31.49 19.14 -0.32
N TYR A 397 -30.26 19.24 -0.84
CA TYR A 397 -29.91 20.09 -1.97
C TYR A 397 -29.67 19.24 -3.22
N ASP A 398 -30.44 19.51 -4.27
CA ASP A 398 -30.29 18.92 -5.60
C ASP A 398 -30.17 17.38 -5.61
N ASN A 399 -30.88 16.71 -4.68
CA ASN A 399 -30.81 15.26 -4.46
C ASN A 399 -29.37 14.69 -4.41
N SER A 400 -28.43 15.52 -3.95
CA SER A 400 -27.00 15.24 -3.98
C SER A 400 -26.29 15.59 -2.67
N ILE A 401 -26.90 16.42 -1.83
CA ILE A 401 -26.37 16.79 -0.50
C ILE A 401 -27.50 16.71 0.51
N TRP A 402 -27.29 15.97 1.60
CA TRP A 402 -28.19 15.92 2.74
C TRP A 402 -27.51 16.60 3.92
N ALA A 403 -28.22 17.49 4.60
CA ALA A 403 -27.67 18.27 5.70
C ALA A 403 -28.67 18.44 6.84
N ALA A 404 -28.16 18.68 8.05
CA ALA A 404 -28.94 19.08 9.21
C ALA A 404 -28.57 20.50 9.62
N SER A 405 -29.57 21.35 9.89
CA SER A 405 -29.36 22.67 10.49
C SER A 405 -29.21 22.54 11.99
N VAL A 406 -28.29 23.33 12.55
CA VAL A 406 -28.02 23.32 13.98
C VAL A 406 -28.01 24.74 14.54
N ARG A 407 -28.23 24.86 15.85
CA ARG A 407 -28.22 26.14 16.58
C ARG A 407 -27.41 25.99 17.87
N PRO A 408 -26.63 27.01 18.27
CA PRO A 408 -25.90 26.93 19.53
C PRO A 408 -26.83 26.90 20.75
N VAL A 409 -26.35 26.26 21.81
CA VAL A 409 -26.98 26.20 23.13
C VAL A 409 -25.99 26.72 24.19
N PRO A 410 -26.31 27.80 24.93
CA PRO A 410 -27.51 28.63 24.82
C PRO A 410 -27.54 29.42 23.50
N HIS A 411 -28.73 29.86 23.08
CA HIS A 411 -28.90 30.60 21.82
C HIS A 411 -28.15 31.95 21.76
N THR A 412 -27.67 32.44 22.90
CA THR A 412 -26.84 33.64 23.03
C THR A 412 -25.34 33.37 22.88
N ALA A 413 -24.92 32.10 22.78
CA ALA A 413 -23.52 31.76 22.67
C ALA A 413 -22.94 32.32 21.36
N LYS A 414 -21.74 32.91 21.47
CA LYS A 414 -21.01 33.46 20.33
C LYS A 414 -20.44 32.30 19.50
N PHE A 415 -20.70 32.31 18.20
CA PHE A 415 -20.12 31.36 17.26
C PHE A 415 -19.70 32.04 15.95
N HIS A 416 -18.93 31.32 15.15
CA HIS A 416 -18.62 31.69 13.76
C HIS A 416 -18.82 30.49 12.84
N THR A 417 -19.40 30.74 11.67
CA THR A 417 -19.41 29.83 10.52
C THR A 417 -19.44 30.67 9.24
N ASP A 418 -18.74 30.23 8.21
CA ASP A 418 -18.79 30.87 6.88
C ASP A 418 -20.10 30.55 6.13
N ASN A 419 -20.90 29.59 6.60
CA ASN A 419 -22.22 29.30 6.04
C ASN A 419 -23.28 30.25 6.64
N PRO A 420 -24.31 30.67 5.88
CA PRO A 420 -25.39 31.51 6.41
C PRO A 420 -26.16 30.85 7.56
N VAL A 421 -26.31 29.52 7.50
CA VAL A 421 -26.93 28.70 8.54
C VAL A 421 -25.89 27.70 9.03
N PRO A 422 -25.63 27.60 10.35
CA PRO A 422 -24.81 26.53 10.90
C PRO A 422 -25.41 25.18 10.54
N LEU A 423 -24.62 24.34 9.90
CA LEU A 423 -25.10 23.06 9.36
C LEU A 423 -24.04 21.97 9.48
N VAL A 424 -24.54 20.74 9.57
CA VAL A 424 -23.77 19.50 9.44
C VAL A 424 -24.13 18.86 8.09
N VAL A 425 -23.14 18.56 7.27
CA VAL A 425 -23.36 17.80 6.03
C VAL A 425 -23.46 16.32 6.40
N LEU A 426 -24.63 15.69 6.25
CA LEU A 426 -24.82 14.29 6.65
C LEU A 426 -24.30 13.32 5.59
N ALA A 427 -24.66 13.57 4.33
CA ALA A 427 -24.28 12.72 3.21
C ALA A 427 -24.12 13.53 1.92
N LEU A 428 -23.30 13.02 1.01
CA LEU A 428 -23.02 13.60 -0.30
C LEU A 428 -23.02 12.51 -1.36
N LYS A 429 -23.65 12.77 -2.50
CA LYS A 429 -23.46 11.95 -3.70
C LYS A 429 -22.06 12.18 -4.26
N LYS A 430 -21.43 11.13 -4.80
CA LYS A 430 -20.13 11.23 -5.48
C LYS A 430 -20.14 12.34 -6.53
N GLY A 431 -19.17 13.24 -6.46
CA GLY A 431 -19.05 14.41 -7.34
C GLY A 431 -19.66 15.70 -6.78
N ALA A 432 -20.54 15.61 -5.78
CA ALA A 432 -21.04 16.79 -5.07
C ALA A 432 -19.94 17.42 -4.20
N ARG A 433 -20.00 18.75 -4.04
CA ARG A 433 -19.02 19.48 -3.23
C ARG A 433 -19.66 19.91 -1.91
N PRO A 434 -19.01 19.64 -0.76
CA PRO A 434 -19.55 20.02 0.55
C PRO A 434 -19.91 21.51 0.68
N VAL A 435 -19.14 22.39 0.02
CA VAL A 435 -19.37 23.85 0.03
C VAL A 435 -20.73 24.26 -0.56
N ASP A 436 -21.32 23.44 -1.44
CA ASP A 436 -22.62 23.73 -2.03
C ASP A 436 -23.76 23.54 -0.99
N ALA A 437 -23.52 22.90 0.16
CA ALA A 437 -24.48 22.83 1.26
C ALA A 437 -24.88 24.21 1.81
N GLY A 438 -23.99 25.21 1.73
CA GLY A 438 -24.29 26.58 2.15
C GLY A 438 -25.35 27.28 1.28
N LYS A 439 -25.78 26.67 0.17
CA LYS A 439 -26.85 27.18 -0.72
C LYS A 439 -28.25 26.70 -0.31
N ILE A 440 -28.37 25.87 0.72
CA ILE A 440 -29.66 25.40 1.22
C ILE A 440 -30.41 26.57 1.86
N THR A 441 -31.58 26.89 1.29
CA THR A 441 -32.49 27.92 1.82
C THR A 441 -33.75 27.32 2.44
N SER A 442 -34.16 26.13 2.02
CA SER A 442 -35.39 25.46 2.48
C SER A 442 -35.05 24.34 3.46
N TRP A 443 -35.34 24.59 4.74
CA TRP A 443 -35.10 23.65 5.84
C TRP A 443 -36.42 23.10 6.35
N GLN A 444 -36.51 21.78 6.49
CA GLN A 444 -37.65 21.11 7.11
C GLN A 444 -37.39 21.03 8.62
N PRO A 445 -38.22 21.66 9.47
CA PRO A 445 -38.05 21.58 10.92
C PRO A 445 -38.18 20.15 11.41
N LEU A 446 -37.30 19.75 12.34
CA LEU A 446 -37.44 18.47 13.01
C LEU A 446 -38.55 18.54 14.08
N PRO A 447 -39.35 17.47 14.23
CA PRO A 447 -40.23 17.29 15.37
C PRO A 447 -39.45 17.36 16.70
N ILE A 448 -40.10 17.80 17.78
CA ILE A 448 -39.43 18.09 19.07
C ILE A 448 -38.74 16.83 19.63
N GLU A 449 -39.38 15.68 19.46
CA GLU A 449 -38.93 14.36 19.87
C GLU A 449 -37.69 13.85 19.11
N GLU A 450 -37.41 14.39 17.92
CA GLU A 450 -36.23 14.06 17.12
C GLU A 450 -35.09 15.07 17.32
N ARG A 451 -35.33 16.16 18.06
CA ARG A 451 -34.28 17.13 18.40
C ARG A 451 -33.44 16.59 19.53
N PHE A 452 -32.13 16.75 19.39
CA PHE A 452 -31.19 16.43 20.43
C PHE A 452 -30.03 17.42 20.42
N THR A 453 -29.37 17.52 21.57
CA THR A 453 -28.16 18.32 21.73
C THR A 453 -26.93 17.45 21.70
N PHE A 454 -25.84 17.96 21.15
CA PHE A 454 -24.54 17.31 21.15
C PHE A 454 -23.42 18.32 21.40
N GLU A 455 -22.31 17.84 21.93
CA GLU A 455 -21.11 18.65 22.16
C GLU A 455 -20.18 18.58 20.96
N THR A 456 -19.53 19.70 20.69
CA THR A 456 -18.48 19.79 19.68
C THR A 456 -17.24 20.46 20.25
N THR A 457 -16.09 20.17 19.64
CA THR A 457 -14.81 20.75 20.03
C THR A 457 -14.19 21.46 18.84
N VAL A 458 -13.78 22.73 18.99
CA VAL A 458 -13.08 23.47 17.93
C VAL A 458 -11.78 22.73 17.59
N GLY A 459 -11.62 22.35 16.33
CA GLY A 459 -10.54 21.52 15.82
C GLY A 459 -10.19 21.84 14.38
N GLU A 460 -9.06 21.32 13.92
CA GLU A 460 -8.65 21.41 12.53
C GLU A 460 -8.62 20.03 11.88
N LYS A 461 -9.07 19.96 10.62
CA LYS A 461 -8.77 18.79 9.78
C LYS A 461 -7.43 18.99 9.13
N VAL A 462 -6.46 18.15 9.50
CA VAL A 462 -5.05 18.31 9.14
C VAL A 462 -4.50 17.06 8.47
N ILE A 463 -3.49 17.23 7.63
CA ILE A 463 -2.66 16.13 7.13
C ILE A 463 -1.20 16.57 7.11
N LEU A 464 -0.32 15.70 7.58
CA LEU A 464 1.11 15.92 7.68
C LEU A 464 1.81 15.54 6.37
N ARG A 465 2.89 16.24 6.09
CA ARG A 465 3.77 15.97 4.95
C ARG A 465 5.22 16.18 5.34
N ILE A 466 6.10 15.38 4.76
CA ILE A 466 7.55 15.54 4.90
C ILE A 466 8.05 16.22 3.63
N GLU A 467 8.72 17.36 3.79
CA GLU A 467 9.28 18.16 2.70
C GLU A 467 10.69 18.65 3.06
N PRO A 468 11.51 19.02 2.06
CA PRO A 468 12.69 19.84 2.29
C PRO A 468 12.36 21.11 3.06
N GLU A 469 13.24 21.49 3.98
CA GLU A 469 13.21 22.77 4.68
C GLU A 469 13.45 23.90 3.66
N ASP A 470 12.51 24.85 3.59
CA ASP A 470 12.64 26.08 2.81
C ASP A 470 12.76 27.27 3.76
N PRO A 471 13.95 27.89 3.89
CA PRO A 471 14.15 29.03 4.78
C PRO A 471 13.32 30.27 4.43
N LYS A 472 12.71 30.32 3.25
CA LYS A 472 11.90 31.46 2.77
C LYS A 472 10.41 31.30 3.05
N GLU A 473 9.97 30.11 3.46
CA GLU A 473 8.56 29.81 3.73
C GLU A 473 8.21 30.20 5.17
N ASP A 474 7.19 31.04 5.35
CA ASP A 474 6.69 31.37 6.68
C ASP A 474 5.76 30.27 7.25
N GLU A 475 5.55 30.28 8.57
CA GLU A 475 4.76 29.26 9.27
C GLU A 475 3.33 29.17 8.73
N TYR A 476 2.70 30.30 8.40
CA TYR A 476 1.33 30.34 7.90
C TYR A 476 1.21 29.80 6.47
N GLN A 477 2.16 30.12 5.59
CA GLN A 477 2.26 29.59 4.22
C GLN A 477 2.45 28.08 4.25
N SER A 478 3.21 27.57 5.23
CA SER A 478 3.43 26.13 5.41
C SER A 478 2.13 25.35 5.68
N LEU A 479 1.07 26.00 6.18
CA LEU A 479 -0.23 25.38 6.43
C LEU A 479 -0.99 25.01 5.14
N PHE A 480 -0.55 25.49 3.98
CA PHE A 480 -1.15 25.20 2.68
C PHE A 480 -0.33 24.18 1.89
N VAL A 481 -0.96 23.48 0.95
CA VAL A 481 -0.24 22.64 0.00
C VAL A 481 0.61 23.53 -0.92
N ASN A 482 1.92 23.30 -0.95
CA ASN A 482 2.86 24.11 -1.71
C ASN A 482 2.46 24.21 -3.20
N LYS A 483 2.06 25.41 -3.66
CA LYS A 483 1.66 25.69 -5.06
C LYS A 483 2.85 25.85 -6.01
N SER A 484 4.07 25.86 -5.48
CA SER A 484 5.33 26.08 -6.20
C SER A 484 5.71 24.93 -7.15
N SER A 485 5.04 23.78 -7.08
CA SER A 485 5.24 22.64 -7.99
C SER A 485 4.58 22.77 -9.36
N LYS A 486 3.97 23.93 -9.70
CA LYS A 486 3.70 24.28 -11.10
C LYS A 486 5.05 24.40 -11.82
N ARG A 487 5.50 23.28 -12.41
CA ARG A 487 6.65 23.13 -13.31
C ARG A 487 7.03 24.48 -13.92
N LYS A 488 8.07 25.11 -13.38
CA LYS A 488 8.84 26.09 -14.13
C LYS A 488 9.32 25.31 -15.36
N ARG A 489 8.76 25.59 -16.53
CA ARG A 489 9.30 25.04 -17.78
C ARG A 489 10.78 25.39 -17.78
N PRO A 490 11.70 24.45 -18.10
CA PRO A 490 13.09 24.84 -18.30
C PRO A 490 13.08 25.89 -19.41
N ALA A 491 13.54 27.10 -19.10
CA ALA A 491 14.10 27.95 -20.14
C ALA A 491 15.26 27.13 -20.71
N GLY A 492 15.18 26.80 -22.00
CA GLY A 492 16.22 26.07 -22.69
C GLY A 492 17.55 26.82 -22.65
N PRO A 493 18.67 26.12 -22.92
CA PRO A 493 20.00 26.68 -22.80
C PRO A 493 20.16 27.85 -23.77
N ALA A 494 20.86 28.88 -23.31
CA ALA A 494 21.43 29.92 -24.13
C ALA A 494 22.43 29.29 -25.11
N ASP A 495 22.27 29.62 -26.39
CA ASP A 495 23.35 29.64 -27.37
C ASP A 495 23.23 30.95 -28.17
N ASP A 496 24.40 31.45 -28.54
CA ASP A 496 24.82 32.81 -28.79
C ASP A 496 24.33 33.51 -30.10
N GLU A 497 24.63 34.81 -30.13
CA GLU A 497 24.88 35.69 -31.30
C GLU A 497 23.68 36.23 -32.12
N TYR A 498 23.36 37.52 -31.93
CA TYR A 498 23.62 38.62 -32.89
C TYR A 498 23.19 39.98 -32.28
N PRO A 499 23.96 41.08 -32.45
CA PRO A 499 23.76 42.32 -31.71
C PRO A 499 22.95 43.37 -32.47
N GLY A 500 22.30 44.26 -31.72
CA GLY A 500 22.10 45.65 -32.13
C GLY A 500 20.65 46.09 -32.40
N LYS A 501 20.06 46.79 -31.41
CA LYS A 501 19.71 48.22 -31.47
C LYS A 501 18.66 48.56 -30.39
N ALA A 502 19.04 49.46 -29.49
CA ALA A 502 18.12 50.21 -28.64
C ALA A 502 17.69 51.51 -29.37
N PRO A 503 16.94 52.44 -28.75
CA PRO A 503 15.52 52.34 -28.40
C PRO A 503 14.71 53.60 -28.88
N ALA A 504 13.39 53.53 -29.01
CA ALA A 504 12.51 54.71 -29.06
C ALA A 504 11.10 54.29 -28.57
N GLN A 505 10.60 54.75 -27.42
CA GLN A 505 9.98 56.06 -27.11
C GLN A 505 8.73 56.43 -27.92
N TYR A 506 7.67 56.80 -27.16
CA TYR A 506 6.45 57.53 -27.56
C TYR A 506 5.49 56.76 -28.50
N GLY A 507 4.16 56.74 -28.35
CA GLY A 507 3.23 57.65 -27.69
C GLY A 507 2.02 57.82 -28.63
N GLY A 508 0.78 57.87 -28.12
CA GLY A 508 -0.44 58.20 -28.88
C GLY A 508 -1.12 56.99 -29.53
N ARG A 509 -2.36 56.58 -29.19
CA ARG A 509 -3.67 57.26 -29.09
C ARG A 509 -4.28 57.56 -30.48
N ASN A 510 -5.50 57.06 -30.66
CA ASN A 510 -6.48 57.37 -31.72
C ASN A 510 -6.09 56.89 -33.14
N GLU A 511 -6.96 56.47 -34.05
CA GLU A 511 -8.40 56.66 -34.17
C GLU A 511 -9.02 55.57 -35.08
N THR A 512 -10.26 55.26 -34.74
CA THR A 512 -11.41 54.88 -35.55
C THR A 512 -11.40 55.04 -37.09
N ARG A 513 -12.07 54.05 -37.71
CA ARG A 513 -13.16 54.15 -38.74
C ARG A 513 -12.82 54.45 -40.21
N GLY A 514 -13.52 53.70 -41.07
CA GLY A 514 -14.02 54.15 -42.39
C GLY A 514 -13.39 53.41 -43.57
N PHE A 515 -13.89 52.24 -43.99
CA PHE A 515 -14.86 52.06 -45.09
C PHE A 515 -14.50 52.73 -46.42
N HIS A 516 -14.29 51.90 -47.47
CA HIS A 516 -14.90 51.93 -48.82
C HIS A 516 -14.17 50.89 -49.70
N SER A 517 -14.82 49.78 -50.11
CA SER A 517 -15.51 49.57 -51.41
C SER A 517 -14.66 49.95 -52.63
N GLY A 518 -14.39 49.13 -53.64
CA GLY A 518 -14.87 47.81 -54.09
C GLY A 518 -14.26 47.49 -55.47
N ARG A 519 -14.78 46.44 -56.15
CA ARG A 519 -14.40 45.84 -57.45
C ARG A 519 -13.22 44.84 -57.39
N GLY A 520 -13.30 43.60 -57.88
CA GLY A 520 -14.37 42.85 -58.52
C GLY A 520 -13.84 41.52 -59.09
N ARG A 521 -14.76 40.55 -59.20
CA ARG A 521 -14.80 39.36 -60.08
C ARG A 521 -13.88 38.13 -59.88
N ASN A 522 -14.59 37.01 -59.74
CA ASN A 522 -14.30 35.59 -60.11
C ASN A 522 -13.15 34.91 -59.35
N LYS A 523 -13.30 33.71 -58.76
CA LYS A 523 -13.85 32.46 -59.33
C LYS A 523 -13.92 31.39 -58.22
N GLY A 524 -15.09 30.74 -58.04
CA GLY A 524 -15.32 29.42 -57.38
C GLY A 524 -14.90 29.28 -55.91
N GLY A 525 -15.62 28.65 -54.98
CA GLY A 525 -16.70 27.67 -55.03
C GLY A 525 -16.53 26.77 -53.79
N ASN A 526 -17.50 26.84 -52.88
CA ASN A 526 -17.85 25.89 -51.80
C ASN A 526 -16.76 25.30 -50.86
N SER A 527 -16.75 25.78 -49.61
CA SER A 527 -16.99 24.90 -48.45
C SER A 527 -17.48 25.66 -47.21
N ARG A 528 -18.70 25.31 -46.81
CA ARG A 528 -19.29 25.48 -45.47
C ARG A 528 -18.33 24.86 -44.43
N GLY A 529 -18.16 25.30 -43.19
CA GLY A 529 -18.79 26.30 -42.35
C GLY A 529 -18.14 26.17 -40.96
N HIS A 530 -17.93 27.29 -40.29
CA HIS A 530 -17.26 27.43 -38.99
C HIS A 530 -17.91 26.67 -37.83
N ARG A 531 -17.06 26.28 -36.85
CA ARG A 531 -17.02 26.68 -35.42
C ARG A 531 -16.45 25.49 -34.62
N ALA A 532 -15.29 25.57 -33.97
CA ALA A 532 -14.83 26.44 -32.88
C ALA A 532 -14.61 25.57 -31.62
N ALA A 533 -13.42 25.74 -31.05
CA ALA A 533 -13.11 25.69 -29.63
C ALA A 533 -13.09 24.35 -28.87
N ARG A 534 -11.88 24.07 -28.37
CA ARG A 534 -11.55 23.71 -26.98
C ARG A 534 -11.95 22.31 -26.49
N GLY A 535 -10.99 21.42 -26.72
CA GLY A 535 -10.23 20.70 -25.68
C GLY A 535 -10.78 20.68 -24.25
N GLY A 536 -10.89 19.45 -23.72
CA GLY A 536 -11.17 19.21 -22.32
C GLY A 536 -11.09 17.73 -21.92
N GLY A 537 -10.18 16.96 -22.53
CA GLY A 537 -9.96 15.56 -22.16
C GLY A 537 -8.61 15.39 -21.48
N ARG A 538 -8.60 15.19 -20.16
CA ARG A 538 -7.80 14.15 -19.50
C ARG A 538 -8.07 14.13 -18.00
N GLY A 539 -8.72 13.06 -17.58
CA GLY A 539 -9.02 12.76 -16.21
C GLY A 539 -7.77 12.45 -15.40
N GLY A 540 -7.73 13.02 -14.20
CA GLY A 540 -6.85 12.58 -13.14
C GLY A 540 -7.29 11.19 -12.67
N ARG A 541 -6.46 10.18 -12.96
CA ARG A 541 -6.55 8.89 -12.30
C ARG A 541 -5.91 9.01 -10.92
N ASN A 542 -6.74 9.27 -9.91
CA ASN A 542 -6.48 8.78 -8.57
C ASN A 542 -6.45 7.25 -8.63
N ARG A 543 -5.26 6.67 -8.79
CA ARG A 543 -5.06 5.25 -8.52
C ARG A 543 -5.04 5.08 -7.00
N GLY A 544 -5.89 4.18 -6.52
CA GLY A 544 -6.07 3.89 -5.11
C GLY A 544 -4.74 3.62 -4.40
N HIS A 545 -4.70 4.02 -3.14
CA HIS A 545 -3.64 3.73 -2.20
C HIS A 545 -3.56 2.21 -1.99
N GLY A 546 -2.82 1.54 -2.87
CA GLY A 546 -2.33 0.19 -2.67
C GLY A 546 -0.98 0.25 -1.95
N TYR A 547 -0.80 -0.69 -1.02
CA TYR A 547 0.45 -1.06 -0.36
C TYR A 547 1.68 -0.88 -1.28
N ARG A 548 2.67 -0.08 -0.86
CA ARG A 548 3.97 0.02 -1.51
C ARG A 548 4.97 -0.80 -0.71
N SER A 549 5.40 -1.91 -1.32
CA SER A 549 6.33 -2.85 -0.71
C SER A 549 7.77 -2.34 -0.77
N LEU A 550 8.65 -3.01 0.00
CA LEU A 550 10.12 -2.92 -0.09
C LEU A 550 10.67 -2.98 -1.53
N ASP A 551 9.92 -3.57 -2.47
CA ASP A 551 10.36 -3.87 -3.85
C ASP A 551 9.64 -3.06 -4.92
N ASP A 552 8.76 -2.13 -4.53
CA ASP A 552 8.08 -1.22 -5.47
C ASP A 552 8.78 0.15 -5.54
N VAL A 553 9.95 0.25 -4.91
CA VAL A 553 10.88 1.38 -4.95
C VAL A 553 12.09 1.01 -5.82
N ASP A 554 11.85 0.78 -7.11
CA ASP A 554 12.96 0.69 -8.06
C ASP A 554 13.67 2.05 -8.16
N PRO A 555 15.01 2.10 -8.10
CA PRO A 555 15.75 3.32 -8.42
C PRO A 555 15.49 3.64 -9.89
N LYS A 556 14.83 4.78 -10.14
CA LYS A 556 14.67 5.30 -11.49
C LYS A 556 16.04 5.56 -12.11
N GLY A 557 16.44 4.72 -13.06
CA GLY A 557 17.61 4.98 -13.89
C GLY A 557 18.19 3.76 -14.56
N GLN A 558 17.49 3.16 -15.52
CA GLN A 558 18.10 2.57 -16.71
C GLN A 558 17.03 2.32 -17.77
N ASP A 559 17.09 3.11 -18.84
CA ASP A 559 16.30 2.93 -20.04
C ASP A 559 16.68 1.62 -20.73
N ALA A 560 15.68 0.79 -21.04
CA ALA A 560 15.80 -0.21 -22.10
C ALA A 560 14.50 -0.21 -22.91
N ALA A 561 14.64 0.31 -24.13
CA ALA A 561 13.61 0.36 -25.15
C ALA A 561 13.40 -1.02 -25.80
N GLY A 562 12.15 -1.35 -26.16
CA GLY A 562 11.84 -2.15 -27.35
C GLY A 562 10.92 -3.37 -27.19
N SER A 563 9.69 -3.21 -27.72
CA SER A 563 8.79 -4.24 -28.29
C SER A 563 8.12 -5.24 -27.31
N SER A 564 6.87 -5.68 -27.46
CA SER A 564 5.81 -5.43 -28.45
C SER A 564 4.47 -6.01 -27.93
N SER A 565 3.40 -5.54 -28.56
CA SER A 565 1.98 -5.96 -28.51
C SER A 565 1.73 -7.47 -28.39
N PHE A 566 0.71 -7.88 -27.60
CA PHE A 566 -0.50 -8.63 -28.00
C PHE A 566 -1.24 -9.20 -26.76
N GLY A 567 -2.58 -9.25 -26.81
CA GLY A 567 -3.39 -10.12 -25.94
C GLY A 567 -4.39 -9.43 -25.02
N ARG A 568 -5.54 -9.02 -25.58
CA ARG A 568 -6.75 -8.74 -24.79
C ARG A 568 -7.32 -10.06 -24.26
N GLY A 569 -7.28 -10.24 -22.94
CA GLY A 569 -8.09 -11.23 -22.22
C GLY A 569 -8.69 -10.59 -20.98
N ARG A 570 -10.02 -10.43 -20.95
CA ARG A 570 -10.78 -10.05 -19.74
C ARG A 570 -10.79 -11.24 -18.77
N PRO A 571 -10.52 -11.05 -17.47
CA PRO A 571 -11.04 -11.93 -16.44
C PRO A 571 -12.23 -11.26 -15.72
N MET A 572 -13.22 -12.08 -15.47
CA MET A 572 -14.43 -11.83 -14.68
C MET A 572 -14.09 -11.47 -13.23
N GLY A 573 -14.97 -10.69 -12.63
CA GLY A 573 -14.83 -10.14 -11.29
C GLY A 573 -14.93 -11.18 -10.17
N GLY A 574 -14.16 -10.91 -9.11
CA GLY A 574 -14.37 -11.41 -7.75
C GLY A 574 -14.04 -10.27 -6.79
N GLN A 575 -15.05 -9.80 -6.06
CA GLN A 575 -14.92 -8.77 -5.02
C GLN A 575 -14.20 -9.32 -3.79
N PRO A 576 -13.42 -8.47 -3.09
CA PRO A 576 -13.31 -8.53 -1.65
C PRO A 576 -14.15 -7.42 -1.03
N SER A 577 -15.15 -7.81 -0.26
CA SER A 577 -15.82 -7.02 0.77
C SER A 577 -14.85 -6.72 1.91
N GLY A 578 -14.79 -5.47 2.37
CA GLY A 578 -14.00 -5.08 3.54
C GLY A 578 -13.54 -3.64 3.49
N GLY A 579 -14.49 -2.70 3.44
CA GLY A 579 -14.19 -1.29 3.70
C GLY A 579 -13.91 -1.13 5.19
N SER A 580 -12.64 -1.09 5.57
CA SER A 580 -12.23 -0.68 6.91
C SER A 580 -12.55 0.81 7.08
N ASP A 581 -13.50 1.08 7.97
CA ASP A 581 -13.96 2.39 8.36
C ASP A 581 -12.81 3.29 8.86
N LEU A 582 -12.64 4.43 8.18
CA LEU A 582 -11.84 5.59 8.61
C LEU A 582 -12.50 6.36 9.79
N GLN A 583 -13.46 5.76 10.50
CA GLN A 583 -14.31 6.44 11.49
C GLN A 583 -13.86 6.24 12.95
N SER A 584 -12.85 5.42 13.24
CA SER A 584 -12.50 5.06 14.63
C SER A 584 -11.36 5.87 15.26
N TYR A 585 -11.01 7.05 14.75
CA TYR A 585 -9.90 7.87 15.28
C TYR A 585 -10.26 9.31 15.65
N TYR A 586 -11.53 9.59 15.95
CA TYR A 586 -11.97 10.87 16.53
C TYR A 586 -12.95 10.68 17.67
#